data_AF-A0A0K2U9R5-F1
#
_entry.id   AF-A0A0K2U9R5-F1
#
_cell.length_a   1.000
_cell.length_b   1.000
_cell.length_c   1.000
_cell.angle_alpha   90.00
_cell.angle_beta   90.00
_cell.angle_gamma   90.00
#
_symmetry.space_group_name_H-M   'P 1'
#
loop_
_entity.id
_entity.type
_entity.pdbx_description
1 polymer ?
#
loop_
_entity_poly.entity_id
_entity_poly.type
_entity_poly.pdbx_seq_one_letter_code
_entity_poly.pdbx_strand_id
1 'polypeptide(L)'
;MGWKCSAPGCRQGYDDTPKNTTVLFHIFPRFNVPPNLELESRWESAIPRQKTFTKNSRLCSLHFTESDYITHSVDQRQGSGRQLNRQLGLRRLKKDAVPSVWPNLPPAPRPTRASTGGLRLHFQNKRKEALGLKKFEEEKGLTVNELHDKLSLETLPSEFILIKSPKLALVKLGATEGRGLDIKASLEIQEDLTFRIFQGHHKLSNSLVSHCLTTKAHVIKSVTEVI
;
A
#
# COMPACT_ATOMS: atom_id res chain seq x y z
N MET A 1 45.20 -15.23 -3.68
CA MET A 1 43.82 -15.63 -3.32
C MET A 1 42.85 -14.97 -4.28
N GLY A 2 41.89 -15.71 -4.83
CA GLY A 2 40.91 -15.20 -5.81
C GLY A 2 39.58 -14.80 -5.17
N TRP A 3 38.75 -14.05 -5.89
CA TRP A 3 37.39 -13.71 -5.47
C TRP A 3 36.48 -14.94 -5.49
N LYS A 4 35.57 -15.05 -4.52
CA LYS A 4 34.58 -16.13 -4.40
C LYS A 4 33.18 -15.59 -4.69
N CYS A 5 32.39 -16.34 -5.45
CA CYS A 5 31.01 -15.94 -5.73
C CYS A 5 30.14 -16.07 -4.47
N SER A 6 29.33 -15.05 -4.21
CA SER A 6 28.39 -15.01 -3.06
C SER A 6 27.02 -15.59 -3.39
N ALA A 7 26.77 -15.99 -4.64
CA ALA A 7 25.51 -16.57 -5.07
C ALA A 7 25.23 -17.92 -4.38
N PRO A 8 23.99 -18.18 -3.95
CA PRO A 8 23.59 -19.47 -3.38
C PRO A 8 23.90 -20.64 -4.32
N GLY A 9 24.64 -21.63 -3.82
CA GLY A 9 24.99 -22.82 -4.60
C GLY A 9 26.05 -22.60 -5.70
N CYS A 10 26.57 -21.38 -5.87
CA CYS A 10 27.66 -21.12 -6.80
C CYS A 10 29.00 -21.40 -6.12
N ARG A 11 29.82 -22.25 -6.76
CA ARG A 11 31.18 -22.59 -6.28
C ARG A 11 32.29 -21.88 -7.05
N GLN A 12 31.96 -20.90 -7.89
CA GLN A 12 32.98 -20.18 -8.67
C GLN A 12 33.96 -19.43 -7.76
N GLY A 13 35.26 -19.66 -7.97
CA GLY A 13 36.34 -19.04 -7.21
C GLY A 13 36.72 -19.76 -5.92
N TYR A 14 36.04 -20.85 -5.57
CA TYR A 14 36.46 -21.74 -4.48
C TYR A 14 37.60 -22.64 -4.95
N ASP A 15 38.47 -23.01 -4.02
CA ASP A 15 39.71 -23.73 -4.31
C ASP A 15 39.46 -25.15 -4.86
N ASP A 16 38.33 -25.76 -4.48
CA ASP A 16 37.92 -27.12 -4.86
C ASP A 16 37.22 -27.21 -6.23
N THR A 17 37.25 -26.16 -7.06
CA THR A 17 36.53 -26.14 -8.35
C THR A 17 37.40 -25.64 -9.50
N PRO A 18 37.19 -26.14 -10.73
CA PRO A 18 37.89 -25.64 -11.91
C PRO A 18 37.55 -24.15 -12.10
N LYS A 19 38.59 -23.31 -12.00
CA LYS A 19 38.46 -21.86 -12.11
C LYS A 19 38.21 -21.48 -13.57
N ASN A 20 36.97 -21.17 -13.90
CA ASN A 20 36.69 -20.53 -15.19
C ASN A 20 37.26 -19.09 -15.19
N THR A 21 38.34 -18.86 -15.93
CA THR A 21 39.04 -17.56 -16.03
C THR A 21 38.27 -16.51 -16.84
N THR A 22 37.25 -16.92 -17.61
CA THR A 22 36.39 -16.02 -18.39
C THR A 22 35.34 -15.32 -17.53
N VAL A 23 35.11 -15.80 -16.30
CA VAL A 23 34.07 -15.27 -15.42
C VAL A 23 34.56 -14.01 -14.71
N LEU A 24 33.79 -12.93 -14.83
CA LEU A 24 34.06 -11.67 -14.14
C LEU A 24 33.31 -11.63 -12.80
N PHE A 25 33.89 -10.97 -11.81
CA PHE A 25 33.28 -10.78 -10.49
C PHE A 25 32.85 -9.33 -10.30
N HIS A 26 31.55 -9.14 -10.19
CA HIS A 26 30.90 -7.84 -10.02
C HIS A 26 30.69 -7.52 -8.55
N ILE A 27 30.98 -6.27 -8.20
CA ILE A 27 30.82 -5.73 -6.85
C ILE A 27 29.34 -5.39 -6.62
N PHE A 28 28.86 -5.55 -5.40
CA PHE A 28 27.48 -5.19 -5.05
C PHE A 28 27.24 -3.67 -5.18
N PRO A 29 26.06 -3.24 -5.65
CA PRO A 29 25.76 -1.83 -5.93
C PRO A 29 25.99 -0.85 -4.77
N ARG A 30 25.79 -1.28 -3.53
CA ARG A 30 26.06 -0.49 -2.32
C ARG A 30 27.52 -0.11 -2.13
N PHE A 31 28.44 -0.96 -2.59
CA PHE A 31 29.87 -0.74 -2.45
C PHE A 31 30.48 -0.12 -3.71
N ASN A 32 29.66 0.21 -4.72
CA ASN A 32 30.09 1.04 -5.83
C ASN A 32 30.26 2.49 -5.36
N VAL A 33 31.05 3.25 -6.13
CA VAL A 33 31.24 4.68 -5.91
C VAL A 33 30.77 5.40 -7.17
N PRO A 34 29.65 6.14 -7.12
CA PRO A 34 28.75 6.37 -5.98
C PRO A 34 27.90 5.13 -5.62
N PRO A 35 27.45 4.98 -4.36
CA PRO A 35 26.55 3.90 -3.94
C PRO A 35 25.20 4.00 -4.65
N ASN A 36 24.68 2.85 -5.12
CA ASN A 36 23.33 2.77 -5.70
C ASN A 36 22.43 1.88 -4.82
N LEU A 37 21.73 2.51 -3.88
CA LEU A 37 20.85 1.84 -2.91
C LEU A 37 19.59 1.25 -3.57
N GLU A 38 19.09 1.86 -4.65
CA GLU A 38 17.92 1.33 -5.37
C GLU A 38 18.27 0.00 -6.06
N LEU A 39 19.41 -0.04 -6.75
CA LEU A 39 19.89 -1.24 -7.41
C LEU A 39 20.26 -2.32 -6.40
N GLU A 40 20.79 -1.95 -5.22
CA GLU A 40 21.01 -2.87 -4.11
C GLU A 40 19.72 -3.57 -3.71
N SER A 41 18.64 -2.82 -3.43
CA SER A 41 17.34 -3.39 -3.06
C SER A 41 16.82 -4.39 -4.11
N ARG A 42 17.01 -4.09 -5.39
CA ARG A 42 16.66 -5.00 -6.50
C ARG A 42 17.52 -6.26 -6.49
N TRP A 43 18.82 -6.16 -6.24
CA TRP A 43 19.72 -7.31 -6.13
C TRP A 43 19.40 -8.17 -4.91
N GLU A 44 19.17 -7.57 -3.75
CA GLU A 44 18.79 -8.28 -2.52
C GLU A 44 17.48 -9.04 -2.70
N SER A 45 16.50 -8.44 -3.39
CA SER A 45 15.22 -9.08 -3.70
C SER A 45 15.36 -10.22 -4.71
N ALA A 46 16.32 -10.13 -5.63
CA ALA A 46 16.52 -11.12 -6.69
C ALA A 46 17.34 -12.34 -6.24
N ILE A 47 18.20 -12.19 -5.21
CA ILE A 47 19.04 -13.28 -4.71
C ILE A 47 18.19 -14.23 -3.86
N PRO A 48 18.05 -15.52 -4.22
CA PRO A 48 17.05 -16.42 -3.62
C PRO A 48 17.30 -16.85 -2.16
N ARG A 49 18.25 -16.24 -1.44
CA ARG A 49 18.47 -16.44 0.00
C ARG A 49 18.92 -15.13 0.63
N GLN A 50 18.32 -14.78 1.76
CA GLN A 50 18.73 -13.63 2.55
C GLN A 50 20.10 -13.91 3.18
N LYS A 51 21.11 -13.17 2.73
CA LYS A 51 22.47 -13.19 3.28
C LYS A 51 22.93 -11.76 3.46
N THR A 52 23.61 -11.47 4.55
CA THR A 52 24.28 -10.18 4.75
C THR A 52 25.47 -10.09 3.80
N PHE A 53 25.42 -9.16 2.84
CA PHE A 53 26.52 -8.91 1.92
C PHE A 53 27.54 -7.94 2.53
N THR A 54 28.82 -8.24 2.35
CA THR A 54 29.93 -7.38 2.80
C THR A 54 30.65 -6.78 1.59
N LYS A 55 31.58 -5.85 1.81
CA LYS A 55 32.40 -5.26 0.73
C LYS A 55 33.17 -6.28 -0.13
N ASN A 56 33.42 -7.47 0.41
CA ASN A 56 34.12 -8.56 -0.27
C ASN A 56 33.16 -9.52 -1.00
N SER A 57 31.86 -9.37 -0.79
CA SER A 57 30.85 -10.15 -1.49
C SER A 57 30.79 -9.70 -2.95
N ARG A 58 30.85 -10.68 -3.86
CA ARG A 58 30.78 -10.45 -5.30
C ARG A 58 29.90 -11.50 -5.96
N LEU A 59 29.24 -11.11 -7.05
CA LEU A 59 28.53 -12.05 -7.93
C LEU A 59 29.32 -12.26 -9.20
N CYS A 60 29.40 -13.51 -9.64
CA CYS A 60 30.08 -13.85 -10.86
C CYS A 60 29.19 -13.59 -12.09
N SER A 61 29.78 -13.43 -13.27
CA SER A 61 29.06 -13.04 -14.48
C SER A 61 27.98 -14.03 -14.95
N LEU A 62 28.03 -15.28 -14.46
CA LEU A 62 27.05 -16.34 -14.76
C LEU A 62 25.65 -16.06 -14.21
N HIS A 63 25.51 -15.11 -13.27
CA HIS A 63 24.23 -14.76 -12.66
C HIS A 63 23.49 -13.64 -13.40
N PHE A 64 24.06 -13.13 -14.49
CA PHE A 64 23.50 -12.08 -15.33
C PHE A 64 23.29 -12.63 -16.74
N THR A 65 22.31 -12.08 -17.45
CA THR A 65 22.06 -12.41 -18.85
C THR A 65 23.02 -11.68 -19.77
N GLU A 66 23.24 -12.16 -20.99
CA GLU A 66 24.10 -11.45 -21.95
C GLU A 66 23.57 -10.05 -22.29
N SER A 67 22.24 -9.87 -22.25
CA SER A 67 21.57 -8.57 -22.42
C SER A 67 21.87 -7.57 -21.32
N ASP A 68 22.34 -8.01 -20.14
CA ASP A 68 22.72 -7.12 -19.03
C ASP A 68 24.11 -6.49 -19.23
N TYR A 69 24.85 -6.91 -20.25
CA TYR A 69 26.19 -6.39 -20.53
C TYR A 69 26.19 -5.30 -21.59
N ILE A 70 27.05 -4.31 -21.36
CA ILE A 70 27.42 -3.30 -22.35
C ILE A 70 28.50 -3.92 -23.25
N THR A 71 28.09 -4.35 -24.44
CA THR A 71 28.98 -5.02 -25.43
C THR A 71 29.67 -4.02 -26.37
N HIS A 72 29.06 -2.86 -26.61
CA HIS A 72 29.56 -1.84 -27.53
C HIS A 72 29.85 -0.51 -26.81
N SER A 73 30.92 0.17 -27.23
CA SER A 73 31.23 1.54 -26.78
C SER A 73 30.19 2.54 -27.29
N VAL A 74 29.47 3.18 -26.38
CA VAL A 74 28.53 4.29 -26.64
C VAL A 74 29.19 5.67 -26.55
N ASP A 75 30.46 5.76 -26.09
CA ASP A 75 31.15 7.04 -25.92
C ASP A 75 31.64 7.60 -27.26
N GLN A 76 30.98 8.65 -27.76
CA GLN A 76 31.48 9.51 -28.83
C GLN A 76 32.22 10.70 -28.19
N ARG A 77 33.52 10.57 -27.89
CA ARG A 77 34.35 11.74 -27.58
C ARG A 77 34.89 12.35 -28.86
N GLN A 78 34.42 13.54 -29.25
CA GLN A 78 35.12 14.34 -30.25
C GLN A 78 36.57 14.56 -29.79
N GLY A 79 37.54 14.20 -30.63
CA GLY A 79 38.97 14.39 -30.37
C GLY A 79 39.72 13.21 -29.75
N SER A 80 39.06 12.12 -29.34
CA SER A 80 39.75 10.86 -29.01
C SER A 80 39.56 9.92 -30.19
N GLY A 81 40.62 9.43 -30.82
CA GLY A 81 40.54 8.47 -31.95
C GLY A 81 39.93 7.10 -31.62
N ARG A 82 39.01 7.02 -30.65
CA ARG A 82 38.25 5.83 -30.28
C ARG A 82 37.06 5.68 -31.23
N GLN A 83 37.06 4.60 -32.00
CA GLN A 83 35.97 4.25 -32.92
C GLN A 83 34.68 3.93 -32.16
N LEU A 84 33.56 4.47 -32.68
CA LEU A 84 32.20 4.09 -32.30
C LEU A 84 32.00 2.58 -32.50
N ASN A 85 31.22 1.92 -31.63
CA ASN A 85 30.88 0.49 -31.73
C ASN A 85 32.02 -0.53 -31.57
N ARG A 86 33.22 -0.12 -31.12
CA ARG A 86 34.27 -1.08 -30.75
C ARG A 86 33.76 -2.03 -29.65
N GLN A 87 33.92 -3.34 -29.88
CA GLN A 87 33.64 -4.37 -28.88
C GLN A 87 34.54 -4.15 -27.66
N LEU A 88 33.92 -3.98 -26.49
CA LEU A 88 34.67 -3.74 -25.25
C LEU A 88 35.29 -5.05 -24.76
N GLY A 89 36.62 -5.05 -24.54
CA GLY A 89 37.34 -6.21 -24.01
C GLY A 89 36.98 -6.57 -22.55
N LEU A 90 36.33 -5.64 -21.84
CA LEU A 90 35.77 -5.86 -20.50
C LEU A 90 34.25 -5.71 -20.56
N ARG A 91 33.52 -6.82 -20.39
CA ARG A 91 32.06 -6.82 -20.29
C ARG A 91 31.64 -6.11 -19.00
N ARG A 92 31.17 -4.86 -19.11
CA ARG A 92 30.62 -4.09 -17.98
C ARG A 92 29.12 -4.35 -17.88
N LEU A 93 28.60 -4.50 -16.67
CA LEU A 93 27.16 -4.54 -16.46
C LEU A 93 26.54 -3.17 -16.75
N LYS A 94 25.33 -3.17 -17.30
CA LYS A 94 24.48 -1.99 -17.39
C LYS A 94 24.17 -1.45 -16.00
N LYS A 95 23.82 -0.17 -15.92
CA LYS A 95 23.55 0.52 -14.66
C LYS A 95 22.32 -0.01 -13.92
N ASP A 96 21.42 -0.69 -14.63
CA ASP A 96 20.16 -1.26 -14.17
C ASP A 96 20.16 -2.80 -14.18
N ALA A 97 21.29 -3.43 -14.46
CA ALA A 97 21.41 -4.89 -14.52
C ALA A 97 21.15 -5.52 -13.15
N VAL A 98 20.24 -6.50 -13.10
CA VAL A 98 19.88 -7.25 -11.89
C VAL A 98 20.16 -8.74 -12.13
N PRO A 99 20.78 -9.46 -11.18
CA PRO A 99 21.04 -10.88 -11.35
C PRO A 99 19.72 -11.66 -11.39
N SER A 100 19.54 -12.49 -12.42
CA SER A 100 18.29 -13.23 -12.66
C SER A 100 18.50 -14.73 -12.84
N VAL A 101 19.76 -15.18 -12.98
CA VAL A 101 20.10 -16.55 -13.34
C VAL A 101 20.65 -17.31 -12.13
N TRP A 102 19.98 -18.40 -11.73
CA TRP A 102 20.31 -19.19 -10.53
C TRP A 102 20.33 -20.71 -10.82
N PRO A 103 21.35 -21.22 -11.54
CA PRO A 103 21.32 -22.57 -12.10
C PRO A 103 21.41 -23.69 -11.05
N ASN A 104 22.00 -23.40 -9.87
CA ASN A 104 22.30 -24.40 -8.85
C ASN A 104 21.28 -24.43 -7.70
N LEU A 105 20.09 -23.86 -7.90
CA LEU A 105 19.02 -23.94 -6.92
C LEU A 105 18.04 -25.04 -7.31
N PRO A 106 17.59 -25.87 -6.36
CA PRO A 106 16.44 -26.73 -6.63
C PRO A 106 15.28 -25.84 -7.10
N PRO A 107 14.45 -26.31 -8.03
CA PRO A 107 13.22 -25.59 -8.38
C PRO A 107 12.50 -25.25 -7.08
N ALA A 108 12.05 -24.00 -6.96
CA ALA A 108 11.47 -23.49 -5.72
C ALA A 108 10.53 -24.55 -5.14
N PRO A 109 10.61 -24.86 -3.82
CA PRO A 109 9.74 -25.86 -3.23
C PRO A 109 8.31 -25.51 -3.62
N ARG A 110 7.66 -26.41 -4.36
CA ARG A 110 6.25 -26.28 -4.75
C ARG A 110 5.53 -25.93 -3.46
N PRO A 111 4.83 -24.78 -3.36
CA PRO A 111 4.37 -24.26 -2.08
C PRO A 111 3.58 -25.36 -1.40
N THR A 112 4.18 -25.95 -0.37
CA THR A 112 3.52 -26.95 0.44
C THR A 112 2.36 -26.18 1.05
N ARG A 113 1.14 -26.71 0.92
CA ARG A 113 -0.03 -26.19 1.64
C ARG A 113 0.16 -26.46 3.14
N ALA A 114 1.20 -25.89 3.74
CA ALA A 114 1.26 -25.68 5.16
C ALA A 114 0.09 -24.75 5.51
N SER A 115 -0.61 -25.06 6.60
CA SER A 115 -1.79 -24.32 7.06
C SER A 115 -1.49 -22.82 7.06
N THR A 116 -2.02 -22.14 6.05
CA THR A 116 -1.64 -20.78 5.65
C THR A 116 -2.44 -19.75 6.41
N GLY A 117 -2.94 -20.07 7.62
CA GLY A 117 -3.78 -19.16 8.41
C GLY A 117 -3.09 -17.82 8.64
N GLY A 118 -1.86 -17.83 9.15
CA GLY A 118 -1.10 -16.62 9.48
C GLY A 118 -0.66 -15.82 8.25
N LEU A 119 -0.08 -16.46 7.22
CA LEU A 119 0.34 -15.74 6.01
C LEU A 119 -0.85 -15.25 5.17
N ARG A 120 -1.93 -16.04 5.04
CA ARG A 120 -3.14 -15.61 4.35
C ARG A 120 -3.79 -14.44 5.07
N LEU A 121 -3.84 -14.47 6.40
CA LEU A 121 -4.33 -13.34 7.21
C LEU A 121 -3.43 -12.12 7.03
N HIS A 122 -2.10 -12.27 7.05
CA HIS A 122 -1.19 -11.16 6.82
C HIS A 122 -1.37 -10.54 5.42
N PHE A 123 -1.41 -11.34 4.35
CA PHE A 123 -1.65 -10.81 3.00
C PHE A 123 -3.04 -10.20 2.85
N GLN A 124 -4.06 -10.79 3.47
CA GLN A 124 -5.40 -10.20 3.52
C GLN A 124 -5.40 -8.87 4.29
N ASN A 125 -4.68 -8.76 5.41
CA ASN A 125 -4.55 -7.53 6.17
C ASN A 125 -3.79 -6.47 5.37
N LYS A 126 -2.65 -6.81 4.75
CA LYS A 126 -1.90 -5.89 3.86
C LYS A 126 -2.75 -5.42 2.69
N ARG A 127 -3.57 -6.31 2.11
CA ARG A 127 -4.49 -5.97 1.03
C ARG A 127 -5.64 -5.08 1.53
N LYS A 128 -6.16 -5.32 2.75
CA LYS A 128 -7.13 -4.45 3.42
C LYS A 128 -6.54 -3.08 3.76
N GLU A 129 -5.29 -3.01 4.21
CA GLU A 129 -4.56 -1.78 4.47
C GLU A 129 -4.31 -1.00 3.18
N ALA A 130 -3.89 -1.67 2.09
CA ALA A 130 -3.71 -1.03 0.79
C ALA A 130 -5.04 -0.53 0.19
N LEU A 131 -6.14 -1.26 0.40
CA LEU A 131 -7.49 -0.81 0.05
C LEU A 131 -8.00 0.29 0.99
N GLY A 132 -7.59 0.29 2.25
CA GLY A 132 -7.88 1.35 3.23
C GLY A 132 -7.11 2.64 2.97
N LEU A 133 -5.87 2.55 2.49
CA LEU A 133 -5.07 3.69 2.04
C LEU A 133 -5.61 4.31 0.75
N LYS A 134 -6.27 3.52 -0.11
CA LYS A 134 -7.05 4.04 -1.25
C LYS A 134 -8.41 4.63 -0.84
N LYS A 135 -8.80 4.56 0.43
CA LYS A 135 -9.98 5.27 0.98
C LYS A 135 -9.66 6.64 1.56
N PHE A 136 -8.49 7.21 1.25
CA PHE A 136 -8.26 8.66 1.31
C PHE A 136 -8.68 9.35 -0.01
N GLU A 137 -9.77 8.90 -0.61
CA GLU A 137 -10.56 9.77 -1.48
C GLU A 137 -11.30 10.72 -0.54
N GLU A 138 -10.87 11.99 -0.56
CA GLU A 138 -11.57 13.18 -0.07
C GLU A 138 -12.59 12.94 1.06
N GLU A 139 -12.31 13.42 2.28
CA GLU A 139 -13.39 13.84 3.18
C GLU A 139 -14.17 14.98 2.49
N LYS A 140 -15.02 14.64 1.52
CA LYS A 140 -16.17 15.46 1.18
C LYS A 140 -17.02 15.48 2.43
N GLY A 141 -16.95 16.60 3.15
CA GLY A 141 -17.84 16.85 4.27
C GLY A 141 -19.27 16.57 3.83
N LEU A 142 -19.95 15.70 4.57
CA LEU A 142 -21.35 15.38 4.33
C LEU A 142 -22.15 16.67 4.34
N THR A 143 -22.86 17.01 3.26
CA THR A 143 -23.74 18.19 3.29
C THR A 143 -25.12 17.81 3.83
N VAL A 144 -25.89 18.77 4.36
CA VAL A 144 -27.27 18.52 4.81
C VAL A 144 -28.15 17.96 3.69
N ASN A 145 -27.94 18.39 2.45
CA ASN A 145 -28.67 17.87 1.30
C ASN A 145 -28.31 16.41 1.00
N GLU A 146 -27.02 16.06 1.03
CA GLU A 146 -26.58 14.67 0.88
C GLU A 146 -27.10 13.79 2.02
N LEU A 147 -27.17 14.32 3.24
CA LEU A 147 -27.74 13.61 4.39
C LEU A 147 -29.24 13.38 4.21
N HIS A 148 -29.99 14.38 3.76
CA HIS A 148 -31.41 14.25 3.44
C HIS A 148 -31.65 13.17 2.38
N ASP A 149 -30.88 13.20 1.28
CA ASP A 149 -31.07 12.30 0.16
C ASP A 149 -30.79 10.85 0.57
N LYS A 150 -29.78 10.63 1.42
CA LYS A 150 -29.51 9.31 1.99
C LYS A 150 -30.59 8.86 2.99
N LEU A 151 -31.04 9.74 3.89
CA LEU A 151 -32.11 9.42 4.85
C LEU A 151 -33.45 9.12 4.16
N SER A 152 -33.69 9.71 2.99
CA SER A 152 -34.90 9.45 2.19
C SER A 152 -34.90 8.06 1.54
N LEU A 153 -33.72 7.44 1.39
CA LEU A 153 -33.55 6.11 0.79
C LEU A 153 -33.51 4.98 1.84
N GLU A 154 -33.28 5.31 3.11
CA GLU A 154 -33.19 4.35 4.21
C GLU A 154 -34.58 4.00 4.77
N THR A 155 -34.68 2.81 5.39
CA THR A 155 -35.87 2.42 6.13
C THR A 155 -35.85 3.06 7.51
N LEU A 156 -36.54 4.20 7.66
CA LEU A 156 -36.74 4.83 8.96
C LEU A 156 -37.57 3.92 9.89
N PRO A 157 -37.36 3.98 11.21
CA PRO A 157 -38.24 3.30 12.16
C PRO A 157 -39.67 3.78 11.93
N SER A 158 -40.66 2.88 11.95
CA SER A 158 -42.04 3.10 11.47
C SER A 158 -42.80 4.28 12.09
N GLU A 159 -42.27 4.86 13.16
CA GLU A 159 -42.86 5.95 13.94
C GLU A 159 -42.26 7.33 13.62
N PHE A 160 -41.21 7.40 12.79
CA PHE A 160 -40.49 8.64 12.48
C PHE A 160 -40.73 9.08 11.03
N ILE A 161 -40.96 10.38 10.89
CA ILE A 161 -41.20 11.05 9.61
C ILE A 161 -40.05 12.01 9.36
N LEU A 162 -39.48 11.98 8.15
CA LEU A 162 -38.46 12.92 7.70
C LEU A 162 -39.11 14.16 7.09
N ILE A 163 -38.71 15.34 7.56
CA ILE A 163 -39.18 16.65 7.08
C ILE A 163 -37.97 17.46 6.60
N LYS A 164 -38.07 18.13 5.44
CA LYS A 164 -36.96 18.91 4.85
C LYS A 164 -37.09 20.43 5.05
N SER A 165 -38.27 20.96 5.36
CA SER A 165 -38.54 22.40 5.37
C SER A 165 -39.30 22.83 6.63
N PRO A 166 -38.88 23.90 7.35
CA PRO A 166 -37.77 24.83 7.06
C PRO A 166 -36.37 24.31 7.43
N LYS A 167 -36.27 23.18 8.12
CA LYS A 167 -35.01 22.50 8.48
C LYS A 167 -35.17 20.99 8.30
N LEU A 168 -34.06 20.29 8.13
CA LEU A 168 -34.06 18.83 8.09
C LEU A 168 -34.34 18.29 9.50
N ALA A 169 -35.43 17.53 9.68
CA ALA A 169 -35.80 16.97 10.97
C ALA A 169 -36.43 15.57 10.85
N LEU A 170 -36.12 14.70 11.81
CA LEU A 170 -36.90 13.48 12.06
C LEU A 170 -37.89 13.78 13.19
N VAL A 171 -39.17 13.46 12.96
CA VAL A 171 -40.25 13.75 13.90
C VAL A 171 -41.06 12.50 14.18
N LYS A 172 -41.27 12.21 15.46
CA LYS A 172 -42.23 11.21 15.93
C LYS A 172 -43.49 11.91 16.38
N LEU A 173 -44.58 11.67 15.67
CA LEU A 173 -45.91 12.17 16.02
C LEU A 173 -46.65 11.13 16.87
N GLY A 174 -47.51 11.61 17.75
CA GLY A 174 -48.47 10.76 18.45
C GLY A 174 -49.78 11.48 18.66
N ALA A 175 -50.88 10.75 18.63
CA ALA A 175 -52.18 11.30 19.00
C ALA A 175 -52.24 11.50 20.52
N THR A 176 -52.67 12.69 20.93
CA THR A 176 -52.98 13.02 22.32
C THR A 176 -54.49 13.19 22.43
N GLU A 177 -55.13 12.44 23.35
CA GLU A 177 -56.58 12.49 23.56
C GLU A 177 -57.03 13.94 23.82
N GLY A 178 -57.94 14.43 22.98
CA GLY A 178 -58.50 15.78 23.08
C GLY A 178 -57.65 16.93 22.52
N ARG A 179 -56.42 16.69 22.05
CA ARG A 179 -55.52 17.77 21.54
C ARG A 179 -54.99 17.57 20.11
N GLY A 180 -55.28 16.44 19.47
CA GLY A 180 -54.84 16.16 18.10
C GLY A 180 -53.45 15.51 18.04
N LEU A 181 -52.72 15.73 16.93
CA LEU A 181 -51.36 15.23 16.75
C LEU A 181 -50.36 16.10 17.52
N ASP A 182 -49.53 15.47 18.33
CA ASP A 182 -48.47 16.10 19.11
C ASP A 182 -47.11 15.51 18.77
N ILE A 183 -46.04 16.31 18.91
CA ILE A 183 -44.67 15.87 18.66
C ILE A 183 -44.14 15.20 19.92
N LYS A 184 -43.99 13.87 19.89
CA LYS A 184 -43.45 13.10 21.02
C LYS A 184 -41.93 13.14 21.09
N ALA A 185 -41.27 13.23 19.95
CA ALA A 185 -39.83 13.43 19.85
C ALA A 185 -39.47 14.05 18.52
N SER A 186 -38.41 14.86 18.50
CA SER A 186 -37.82 15.35 17.26
C SER A 186 -36.31 15.43 17.33
N LEU A 187 -35.67 15.21 16.19
CA LEU A 187 -34.25 15.42 15.96
C LEU A 187 -34.11 16.43 14.82
N GLU A 188 -33.70 17.64 15.15
CA GLU A 188 -33.46 18.72 14.17
C GLU A 188 -31.99 18.77 13.79
N ILE A 189 -31.69 18.82 12.51
CA ILE A 189 -30.34 18.89 11.95
C ILE A 189 -30.12 20.30 11.38
N GLN A 190 -29.00 20.91 11.78
CA GLN A 190 -28.56 22.25 11.36
C GLN A 190 -27.64 22.17 10.12
N GLU A 191 -27.40 23.30 9.47
CA GLU A 191 -26.57 23.41 8.25
C GLU A 191 -25.12 22.95 8.45
N ASP A 192 -24.60 23.11 9.67
CA ASP A 192 -23.28 22.67 10.09
C ASP A 192 -23.24 21.20 10.56
N LEU A 193 -24.32 20.44 10.31
CA LEU A 193 -24.53 19.06 10.76
C LEU A 193 -24.55 18.88 12.28
N THR A 194 -24.59 19.96 13.05
CA THR A 194 -24.96 19.86 14.46
C THR A 194 -26.45 19.61 14.58
N PHE A 195 -26.89 19.14 15.74
CA PHE A 195 -28.27 18.73 15.91
C PHE A 195 -28.86 19.15 17.26
N ARG A 196 -30.19 19.11 17.34
CA ARG A 196 -30.95 19.35 18.56
C ARG A 196 -31.98 18.24 18.73
N ILE A 197 -32.01 17.65 19.92
CA ILE A 197 -32.96 16.60 20.26
C ILE A 197 -34.02 17.17 21.19
N PHE A 198 -35.28 16.84 20.91
CA PHE A 198 -36.41 17.16 21.74
C PHE A 198 -37.17 15.89 22.08
N GLN A 199 -37.63 15.80 23.33
CA GLN A 199 -38.57 14.79 23.79
C GLN A 199 -39.77 15.54 24.37
N GLY A 200 -40.93 15.38 23.74
CA GLY A 200 -42.07 16.28 23.90
C GLY A 200 -41.66 17.73 23.66
N HIS A 201 -41.94 18.60 24.63
CA HIS A 201 -41.59 20.02 24.59
C HIS A 201 -40.25 20.36 25.26
N HIS A 202 -39.43 19.36 25.62
CA HIS A 202 -38.17 19.57 26.33
C HIS A 202 -36.97 19.29 25.42
N LYS A 203 -36.05 20.27 25.35
CA LYS A 203 -34.76 20.09 24.69
C LYS A 203 -33.85 19.21 25.56
N LEU A 204 -33.31 18.14 24.98
CA LEU A 204 -32.34 17.27 25.62
C LEU A 204 -30.91 17.77 25.39
N SER A 205 -30.02 17.44 26.33
CA SER A 205 -28.59 17.70 26.17
C SER A 205 -27.96 16.75 25.16
N ASN A 206 -27.22 17.29 24.20
CA ASN A 206 -26.51 16.49 23.19
C ASN A 206 -25.45 15.55 23.81
N SER A 207 -25.01 15.80 25.06
CA SER A 207 -24.12 14.89 25.79
C SER A 207 -24.73 13.52 26.05
N LEU A 208 -26.05 13.43 26.19
CA LEU A 208 -26.77 12.17 26.48
C LEU A 208 -26.63 11.16 25.34
N VAL A 209 -26.47 11.64 24.11
CA VAL A 209 -26.34 10.80 22.90
C VAL A 209 -24.90 10.78 22.36
N SER A 210 -23.92 11.25 23.14
CA SER A 210 -22.52 11.24 22.73
C SER A 210 -21.98 9.85 22.40
N HIS A 211 -22.55 8.80 23.00
CA HIS A 211 -22.24 7.40 22.73
C HIS A 211 -22.74 6.90 21.37
N CYS A 212 -23.73 7.58 20.77
CA CYS A 212 -24.23 7.27 19.42
C CYS A 212 -23.40 7.94 18.32
N LEU A 213 -22.50 8.86 18.67
CA LEU A 213 -21.69 9.61 17.71
C LEU A 213 -20.27 9.06 17.61
N THR A 214 -19.72 9.07 16.41
CA THR A 214 -18.30 8.73 16.17
C THR A 214 -17.35 9.81 16.68
N THR A 215 -17.83 11.04 16.90
CA THR A 215 -17.02 12.15 17.39
C THR A 215 -17.65 12.88 18.57
N LYS A 216 -16.79 13.35 19.48
CA LYS A 216 -17.19 14.18 20.63
C LYS A 216 -17.60 15.62 20.26
N ALA A 217 -17.58 15.95 18.96
CA ALA A 217 -17.88 17.30 18.48
C ALA A 217 -19.39 17.59 18.38
N HIS A 218 -20.27 16.62 18.67
CA HIS A 218 -21.72 16.75 18.49
C HIS A 218 -22.12 17.11 17.04
N VAL A 219 -21.39 16.55 16.07
CA VAL A 219 -21.59 16.73 14.63
C VAL A 219 -21.93 15.37 14.02
N ILE A 220 -22.98 15.32 13.18
CA ILE A 220 -23.38 14.13 12.45
C ILE A 220 -22.44 13.92 11.26
N LYS A 221 -21.83 12.74 11.18
CA LYS A 221 -20.94 12.33 10.08
C LYS A 221 -21.53 11.23 9.21
N SER A 222 -22.58 10.56 9.67
CA SER A 222 -23.20 9.47 8.92
C SER A 222 -24.68 9.33 9.20
N VAL A 223 -25.39 8.69 8.28
CA VAL A 223 -26.83 8.41 8.37
C VAL A 223 -27.14 7.48 9.55
N THR A 224 -26.22 6.55 9.84
CA THR A 224 -26.33 5.62 10.97
C THR A 224 -26.28 6.28 12.34
N GLU A 225 -25.77 7.51 12.44
CA GLU A 225 -25.80 8.27 13.70
C GLU A 225 -27.16 8.96 13.93
N VAL A 226 -28.01 9.00 12.90
CA VAL A 226 -29.34 9.63 12.91
C VAL A 226 -30.45 8.61 13.20
N ILE A 227 -30.27 7.35 12.79
CA ILE A 227 -31.20 6.22 13.01
C ILE A 227 -30.97 5.61 14.39
#